data_AF-A0A3L6RNR6-F1
#
_entry.id   AF-A0A3L6RNR6-F1
#
_cell.length_a   1.000
_cell.length_b   1.000
_cell.length_c   1.000
_cell.angle_alpha   90.00
_cell.angle_beta   90.00
_cell.angle_gamma   90.00
#
_symmetry.space_group_name_H-M   'P 1'
#
loop_
_entity.id
_entity.type
_entity.pdbx_description
1 polymer ?
#
loop_
_entity_poly.entity_id
_entity_poly.type
_entity_poly.pdbx_seq_one_letter_code
_entity_poly.pdbx_strand_id
1 'polypeptide(L)'
;MVGLKKMALLDTQRTPLAWLRRLLETDFFEPCKDHAAASRSTRSAGTCNFFCTSCAAGRAALCSGCLGDHAGHEIIQIRRSSSHCLVKVGDLQHLLNVSQVQTYVSNGKPAVFLDKRAISGNGKKVGATKCEECDRGLHDAGCLFCSLGCKSEWWCKFLDG
;
A
#
# COMPACT_ATOMS: atom_id res chain seq x y z
N MET A 1 -11.43 -15.04 20.81
CA MET A 1 -11.87 -13.76 20.20
C MET A 1 -11.33 -12.50 20.89
N VAL A 2 -10.37 -12.59 21.84
CA VAL A 2 -9.82 -11.42 22.56
C VAL A 2 -8.73 -10.67 21.75
N GLY A 3 -8.16 -11.32 20.72
CA GLY A 3 -7.09 -10.74 19.88
C GLY A 3 -7.57 -9.66 18.92
N LEU A 4 -8.70 -9.86 18.22
CA LEU A 4 -9.17 -8.94 17.18
C LEU A 4 -9.54 -7.56 17.73
N LYS A 5 -10.21 -7.49 18.89
CA LYS A 5 -10.60 -6.23 19.54
C LYS A 5 -9.42 -5.44 20.09
N LYS A 6 -8.38 -6.13 20.59
CA LYS A 6 -7.15 -5.49 21.08
C LYS A 6 -6.29 -4.99 19.92
N MET A 7 -6.26 -5.71 18.79
CA MET A 7 -5.66 -5.23 17.54
C MET A 7 -6.46 -4.08 16.94
N ALA A 8 -7.79 -4.15 16.99
CA ALA A 8 -8.67 -3.05 16.62
C ALA A 8 -8.32 -1.80 17.43
N LEU A 9 -8.15 -1.89 18.75
CA LEU A 9 -7.76 -0.76 19.61
C LEU A 9 -6.38 -0.16 19.27
N LEU A 10 -5.40 -1.00 18.92
CA LEU A 10 -4.07 -0.53 18.48
C LEU A 10 -4.11 0.08 17.07
N ASP A 11 -4.94 -0.47 16.18
CA ASP A 11 -5.14 0.03 14.82
C ASP A 11 -6.12 1.23 14.79
N THR A 12 -7.05 1.40 15.74
CA THR A 12 -8.06 2.51 15.83
C THR A 12 -7.63 3.69 16.69
N GLN A 13 -6.65 3.55 17.60
CA GLN A 13 -5.94 4.71 18.16
C GLN A 13 -5.20 5.51 17.06
N ARG A 14 -5.14 4.96 15.85
CA ARG A 14 -4.88 5.66 14.61
C ARG A 14 -6.19 5.61 13.81
N THR A 15 -6.96 6.71 13.75
CA THR A 15 -7.98 6.94 12.70
C THR A 15 -7.51 6.31 11.39
N PRO A 16 -8.35 5.73 10.49
CA PRO A 16 -7.89 5.30 9.17
C PRO A 16 -7.07 6.44 8.60
N LEU A 17 -5.75 6.27 8.59
CA LEU A 17 -4.85 7.42 8.57
C LEU A 17 -5.18 8.13 7.27
N ALA A 18 -5.57 9.40 7.31
CA ALA A 18 -6.06 10.09 6.11
C ALA A 18 -5.06 9.97 4.94
N TRP A 19 -3.77 9.78 5.25
CA TRP A 19 -2.73 9.44 4.28
C TRP A 19 -2.81 8.03 3.68
N LEU A 20 -3.25 7.00 4.41
CA LEU A 20 -3.40 5.63 3.89
C LEU A 20 -4.51 5.59 2.85
N ARG A 21 -5.65 6.23 3.11
CA ARG A 21 -6.71 6.36 2.12
C ARG A 21 -6.19 7.04 0.84
N ARG A 22 -5.50 8.17 0.99
CA ARG A 22 -4.84 8.86 -0.14
C ARG A 22 -3.87 7.94 -0.87
N LEU A 23 -3.01 7.21 -0.15
CA LEU A 23 -2.05 6.27 -0.73
C LEU A 23 -2.75 5.23 -1.62
N LEU A 24 -3.87 4.67 -1.15
CA LEU A 24 -4.63 3.65 -1.85
C LEU A 24 -5.39 4.20 -3.07
N GLU A 25 -5.82 5.46 -3.03
CA GLU A 25 -6.52 6.16 -4.11
C GLU A 25 -5.55 6.81 -5.13
N THR A 26 -4.24 6.78 -4.87
CA THR A 26 -3.25 7.47 -5.73
C THR A 26 -2.87 6.64 -6.95
N ASP A 27 -2.98 7.24 -8.12
CA ASP A 27 -2.37 6.72 -9.34
C ASP A 27 -0.86 6.99 -9.37
N PHE A 28 -0.08 5.91 -9.39
CA PHE A 28 1.39 5.96 -9.49
C PHE A 28 1.86 5.60 -10.89
N PHE A 29 3.12 5.94 -11.14
CA PHE A 29 3.86 5.69 -12.38
C PHE A 29 3.43 6.54 -13.58
N GLU A 30 2.64 7.58 -13.34
CA GLU A 30 2.36 8.63 -14.32
C GLU A 30 3.55 9.59 -14.47
N PRO A 31 3.72 10.23 -15.64
CA PRO A 31 4.71 11.28 -15.83
C PRO A 31 4.45 12.47 -14.90
N CYS A 32 5.52 12.98 -14.28
CA CYS A 32 5.46 14.19 -13.48
C CYS A 32 5.22 15.40 -14.38
N LYS A 33 4.19 16.21 -14.06
CA LYS A 33 3.83 17.39 -14.83
C LYS A 33 4.88 18.51 -14.74
N ASP A 34 5.52 18.66 -13.58
CA ASP A 34 6.50 19.72 -13.32
C ASP A 34 7.93 19.31 -13.72
N HIS A 35 8.19 18.01 -13.75
CA HIS A 35 9.50 17.44 -14.09
C HIS A 35 9.45 16.57 -15.37
N ALA A 36 8.58 16.93 -16.31
CA ALA A 36 8.39 16.18 -17.55
C ALA A 36 9.70 16.04 -18.36
N ALA A 37 10.55 17.07 -18.36
CA ALA A 37 11.83 17.06 -19.06
C ALA A 37 12.84 16.06 -18.45
N ALA A 38 12.78 15.82 -17.13
CA ALA A 38 13.66 14.89 -16.43
C ALA A 38 13.39 13.41 -16.79
N SER A 39 12.21 13.10 -17.35
CA SER A 39 11.90 11.75 -17.87
C SER A 39 12.85 11.30 -18.99
N ARG A 40 13.56 12.23 -19.63
CA ARG A 40 14.48 11.96 -20.75
C ARG A 40 15.90 11.62 -20.31
N SER A 41 16.29 11.90 -19.07
CA SER A 41 17.66 11.71 -18.58
C SER A 41 17.87 10.33 -17.95
N THR A 42 16.90 9.85 -17.16
CA THR A 42 16.88 8.47 -16.65
C THR A 42 15.45 7.96 -16.61
N ARG A 43 15.29 6.63 -16.75
CA ARG A 43 13.97 5.96 -16.83
C ARG A 43 13.06 6.18 -15.62
N SER A 44 13.56 6.73 -14.51
CA SER A 44 12.80 6.90 -13.27
C SER A 44 12.72 8.35 -12.77
N ALA A 45 13.46 9.28 -13.36
CA ALA A 45 13.54 10.64 -12.81
C ALA A 45 12.24 11.45 -12.97
N GLY A 46 11.51 11.23 -14.06
CA GLY A 46 10.25 11.92 -14.36
C GLY A 46 8.98 11.10 -14.06
N THR A 47 9.10 9.91 -13.47
CA THR A 47 7.94 9.04 -13.18
C THR A 47 7.55 9.17 -11.71
N CYS A 48 6.27 9.41 -11.43
CA CYS A 48 5.81 9.61 -10.06
C CYS A 48 5.63 8.26 -9.34
N ASN A 49 6.60 7.88 -8.52
CA ASN A 49 6.59 6.63 -7.76
C ASN A 49 6.92 6.82 -6.26
N PHE A 50 6.81 8.03 -5.75
CA PHE A 50 6.93 8.34 -4.33
C PHE A 50 5.63 8.92 -3.80
N PHE A 51 5.36 8.76 -2.50
CA PHE A 51 4.19 9.27 -1.81
C PHE A 51 4.61 9.96 -0.51
N CYS A 52 4.06 11.13 -0.22
CA CYS A 52 4.30 11.85 1.03
C CYS A 52 3.14 11.65 2.01
N THR A 53 3.44 11.14 3.21
CA THR A 53 2.40 10.93 4.23
C THR A 53 2.05 12.22 4.96
N SER A 54 2.99 13.17 5.05
CA SER A 54 2.87 14.42 5.80
C SER A 54 2.03 15.50 5.10
N CYS A 55 2.03 15.54 3.77
CA CYS A 55 1.28 16.56 3.02
C CYS A 55 -0.22 16.24 3.02
N ALA A 56 -1.04 17.11 3.61
CA ALA A 56 -2.50 16.97 3.64
C ALA A 56 -3.19 17.41 2.35
N ALA A 57 -2.59 18.37 1.61
CA ALA A 57 -3.08 18.89 0.35
C ALA A 57 -1.89 19.08 -0.60
N GLY A 58 -1.78 18.21 -1.61
CA GLY A 58 -0.67 18.23 -2.57
C GLY A 58 -0.81 17.12 -3.61
N ARG A 59 0.09 17.10 -4.60
CA ARG A 59 0.17 16.00 -5.57
C ARG A 59 0.35 14.68 -4.84
N ALA A 60 -0.52 13.72 -5.13
CA ALA A 60 -0.55 12.46 -4.41
C ALA A 60 0.66 11.57 -4.76
N ALA A 61 1.11 11.60 -6.01
CA ALA A 61 2.32 10.91 -6.47
C ALA A 61 3.43 11.92 -6.83
N LEU A 62 4.65 11.60 -6.41
CA LEU A 62 5.85 12.43 -6.50
C LEU A 62 6.92 11.70 -7.33
N CYS A 63 7.69 12.44 -8.13
CA CYS A 63 8.90 11.90 -8.74
C CYS A 63 10.14 12.27 -7.92
N SER A 64 11.30 11.76 -8.31
CA SER A 64 12.58 12.08 -7.63
C SER A 64 12.89 13.58 -7.56
N GLY A 65 12.49 14.37 -8.57
CA GLY A 65 12.68 15.82 -8.58
C GLY A 65 11.81 16.56 -7.56
N CYS A 66 10.63 16.01 -7.22
CA CYS A 66 9.76 16.60 -6.21
C CYS A 66 10.26 16.42 -4.77
N LEU A 67 11.24 15.54 -4.54
CA LEU A 67 11.70 15.22 -3.17
C LEU A 67 12.42 16.40 -2.50
N GLY A 68 12.98 17.33 -3.27
CA GLY A 68 13.59 18.55 -2.74
C GLY A 68 12.59 19.41 -1.95
N ASP A 69 11.38 19.58 -2.47
CA ASP A 69 10.28 20.33 -1.83
C ASP A 69 9.65 19.56 -0.64
N HIS A 70 10.16 18.37 -0.35
CA HIS A 70 9.68 17.48 0.70
C HIS A 70 10.81 17.05 1.64
N ALA A 71 11.84 17.89 1.76
CA ALA A 71 12.91 17.69 2.73
C ALA A 71 12.32 17.61 4.16
N GLY A 72 12.65 16.53 4.88
CA GLY A 72 12.15 16.28 6.23
C GLY A 72 10.73 15.71 6.31
N HIS A 73 10.06 15.47 5.17
CA HIS A 73 8.79 14.75 5.15
C HIS A 73 8.99 13.24 5.13
N GLU A 74 7.96 12.52 5.58
CA GLU A 74 7.93 11.07 5.55
C GLU A 74 7.47 10.57 4.17
N ILE A 75 8.40 9.97 3.43
CA ILE A 75 8.23 9.55 2.04
C ILE A 75 8.24 8.03 1.91
N ILE A 76 7.24 7.49 1.22
CA ILE A 76 7.15 6.08 0.87
C ILE A 76 7.48 5.92 -0.63
N GLN A 77 8.38 5.00 -0.96
CA GLN A 77 8.62 4.62 -2.35
C GLN A 77 7.67 3.50 -2.79
N ILE A 78 6.90 3.77 -3.84
CA ILE A 78 6.04 2.78 -4.49
C ILE A 78 6.82 2.05 -5.58
N ARG A 79 6.60 0.74 -5.63
CA ARG A 79 7.16 -0.17 -6.62
C ARG A 79 6.03 -0.82 -7.40
N ARG A 80 6.35 -1.25 -8.62
CA ARG A 80 5.39 -1.95 -9.48
C ARG A 80 5.85 -3.38 -9.73
N SER A 81 4.96 -4.33 -9.50
CA SER A 81 5.10 -5.70 -10.00
C SER A 81 3.94 -5.98 -10.94
N SER A 82 4.25 -6.19 -12.22
CA SER A 82 3.25 -6.27 -13.29
C SER A 82 2.37 -5.00 -13.31
N SER A 83 1.07 -5.13 -13.14
CA SER A 83 0.07 -4.06 -13.10
C SER A 83 -0.31 -3.63 -11.67
N HIS A 84 0.44 -4.03 -10.65
CA HIS A 84 0.08 -3.78 -9.25
C HIS A 84 1.15 -3.04 -8.46
N CYS A 85 0.70 -2.07 -7.68
CA CYS A 85 1.54 -1.31 -6.76
C CYS A 85 1.81 -2.10 -5.48
N LEU A 86 3.07 -2.06 -5.04
CA LEU A 86 3.54 -2.65 -3.79
C LEU A 86 4.53 -1.72 -3.09
N VAL A 87 4.65 -1.93 -1.79
CA VAL A 87 5.58 -1.20 -0.92
C VAL A 87 6.35 -2.22 -0.09
N LYS A 88 7.64 -1.97 0.15
CA LYS A 88 8.43 -2.83 1.02
C LYS A 88 7.97 -2.66 2.46
N VAL A 89 7.91 -3.76 3.20
CA VAL A 89 7.52 -3.76 4.61
C VAL A 89 8.42 -2.82 5.44
N GLY A 90 9.73 -2.83 5.17
CA GLY A 90 10.69 -1.96 5.85
C GLY A 90 10.44 -0.47 5.67
N ASP A 91 9.79 -0.06 4.58
CA ASP A 91 9.50 1.35 4.26
C ASP A 91 8.15 1.81 4.86
N LEU A 92 7.36 0.88 5.44
CA LEU A 92 5.97 1.14 5.86
C LEU A 92 5.69 0.77 7.32
N GLN A 93 6.38 -0.24 7.87
CA GLN A 93 6.03 -0.86 9.15
C GLN A 93 6.09 0.07 10.37
N HIS A 94 6.86 1.16 10.31
CA HIS A 94 6.88 2.18 11.37
C HIS A 94 5.65 3.10 11.33
N LEU A 95 5.04 3.26 10.15
CA LEU A 95 3.87 4.10 9.91
C LEU A 95 2.56 3.36 10.10
N LEU A 96 2.53 2.08 9.75
CA LEU A 96 1.32 1.28 9.71
C LEU A 96 1.58 -0.15 10.20
N ASN A 97 0.63 -0.69 10.97
CA ASN A 97 0.65 -2.10 11.32
C ASN A 97 0.31 -2.96 10.09
N VAL A 98 1.35 -3.56 9.51
CA VAL A 98 1.22 -4.45 8.34
C VAL A 98 0.95 -5.92 8.71
N SER A 99 0.78 -6.22 10.00
CA SER A 99 0.48 -7.58 10.46
C SER A 99 -0.81 -8.10 9.83
N GLN A 100 -0.85 -9.42 9.62
CA GLN A 100 -1.97 -10.16 9.02
C GLN A 100 -2.25 -9.82 7.54
N VAL A 101 -1.43 -8.97 6.92
CA VAL A 101 -1.42 -8.75 5.48
C VAL A 101 -0.39 -9.68 4.86
N GLN A 102 -0.79 -10.43 3.84
CA GLN A 102 0.11 -11.35 3.15
C GLN A 102 1.30 -10.61 2.56
N THR A 103 2.49 -11.06 2.92
CA THR A 103 3.75 -10.55 2.40
C THR A 103 4.25 -11.37 1.22
N TYR A 104 4.98 -10.71 0.33
CA TYR A 104 5.62 -11.28 -0.85
C TYR A 104 7.08 -10.86 -0.87
N VAL A 105 7.92 -11.57 -1.61
CA VAL A 105 9.32 -11.20 -1.79
C VAL A 105 9.45 -10.35 -3.07
N SER A 106 9.91 -9.11 -2.92
CA SER A 106 10.24 -8.20 -4.03
C SER A 106 11.72 -7.81 -3.93
N ASN A 107 12.52 -8.22 -4.90
CA ASN A 107 13.97 -8.02 -4.93
C ASN A 107 14.65 -8.45 -3.61
N GLY A 108 14.32 -9.65 -3.13
CA GLY A 108 14.88 -10.23 -1.90
C GLY A 108 14.41 -9.58 -0.59
N LYS A 109 13.45 -8.64 -0.63
CA LYS A 109 12.91 -7.99 0.57
C LYS A 109 11.40 -8.22 0.70
N PRO A 110 10.85 -8.33 1.92
CA PRO A 110 9.41 -8.43 2.13
C PRO A 110 8.67 -7.18 1.65
N ALA A 111 7.54 -7.38 0.99
CA ALA A 111 6.67 -6.33 0.48
C ALA A 111 5.19 -6.73 0.56
N VAL A 112 4.32 -5.73 0.62
CA VAL A 112 2.86 -5.89 0.61
C VAL A 112 2.27 -5.15 -0.57
N PHE A 113 1.19 -5.69 -1.14
CA PHE A 113 0.43 -5.00 -2.19
C PHE A 113 -0.44 -3.91 -1.60
N LEU A 114 -0.55 -2.79 -2.31
CA LEU A 114 -1.44 -1.69 -1.93
C LEU A 114 -2.90 -2.11 -2.15
N ASP A 115 -3.25 -2.47 -3.38
CA ASP A 115 -4.65 -2.73 -3.74
C ASP A 115 -4.95 -4.22 -3.97
N LYS A 116 -6.24 -4.57 -3.92
CA LYS A 116 -6.76 -5.84 -4.42
C LYS A 116 -6.29 -6.02 -5.86
N ARG A 117 -6.00 -7.28 -6.20
CA ARG A 117 -5.57 -7.64 -7.57
C ARG A 117 -6.70 -8.39 -8.23
N ALA A 118 -6.91 -8.21 -9.53
CA ALA A 118 -7.89 -9.05 -10.25
C ALA A 118 -7.49 -10.53 -10.14
N ILE A 119 -8.48 -11.41 -9.96
CA ILE A 119 -8.25 -12.85 -9.92
C ILE A 119 -8.30 -13.33 -11.39
N SER A 120 -7.15 -13.54 -12.03
CA SER A 120 -7.11 -14.09 -13.39
C SER A 120 -7.35 -15.60 -13.37
N GLY A 121 -8.45 -16.07 -13.99
CA GLY A 121 -8.69 -17.46 -14.44
C GLY A 121 -8.81 -18.55 -13.36
N ASN A 122 -9.93 -19.30 -13.32
CA ASN A 122 -10.26 -20.40 -12.37
C ASN A 122 -9.79 -20.16 -10.91
N GLY A 123 -9.70 -18.89 -10.52
CA GLY A 123 -8.79 -18.42 -9.48
C GLY A 123 -9.37 -18.45 -8.07
N LYS A 124 -10.21 -19.45 -7.79
CA LYS A 124 -10.32 -19.99 -6.44
C LYS A 124 -9.06 -20.82 -6.18
N LYS A 125 -7.88 -20.19 -6.15
CA LYS A 125 -6.71 -20.87 -5.58
C LYS A 125 -7.12 -21.22 -4.15
N VAL A 126 -7.15 -22.52 -3.85
CA VAL A 126 -7.33 -23.04 -2.50
C VAL A 126 -6.10 -22.59 -1.70
N GLY A 127 -6.16 -21.36 -1.19
CA GLY A 127 -5.26 -20.94 -0.12
C GLY A 127 -5.61 -21.72 1.15
N ALA A 128 -4.68 -21.77 2.10
CA ALA A 128 -4.96 -22.36 3.41
C ALA A 128 -6.13 -21.63 4.10
N THR A 129 -6.21 -20.31 3.85
CA THR A 129 -7.28 -19.42 4.30
C THR A 129 -7.69 -18.48 3.16
N LYS A 130 -8.79 -17.75 3.34
CA LYS A 130 -9.26 -16.75 2.39
C LYS A 130 -9.12 -15.36 2.99
N CYS A 131 -8.93 -14.37 2.12
CA CYS A 131 -8.97 -12.96 2.46
C CYS A 131 -10.37 -12.58 2.99
N GLU A 132 -10.43 -11.96 4.16
CA GLU A 132 -11.68 -11.55 4.82
C GLU A 132 -12.48 -10.49 4.05
N GLU A 133 -11.84 -9.80 3.09
CA GLU A 133 -12.49 -8.73 2.30
C GLU A 133 -12.85 -9.15 0.86
N CYS A 134 -12.09 -10.04 0.24
CA CYS A 134 -12.23 -10.32 -1.20
C CYS A 134 -12.18 -11.80 -1.58
N ASP A 135 -12.23 -12.69 -0.59
CA ASP A 135 -12.25 -14.15 -0.75
C ASP A 135 -11.05 -14.78 -1.47
N ARG A 136 -10.03 -13.98 -1.84
CA ARG A 136 -8.80 -14.49 -2.44
C ARG A 136 -8.11 -15.47 -1.49
N GLY A 137 -7.70 -16.62 -2.00
CA GLY A 137 -6.86 -17.57 -1.25
C GLY A 137 -5.53 -16.95 -0.83
N LEU A 138 -5.16 -17.14 0.43
CA LEU A 138 -3.93 -16.69 1.06
C LEU A 138 -2.91 -17.83 1.15
N HIS A 139 -1.63 -17.51 1.05
CA HIS A 139 -0.56 -18.51 1.14
C HIS A 139 -0.21 -18.86 2.59
N ASP A 140 -0.33 -17.89 3.49
CA ASP A 140 0.01 -18.02 4.90
C ASP A 140 -1.29 -18.03 5.72
N ALA A 141 -1.49 -19.09 6.51
CA ALA A 141 -2.66 -19.27 7.36
C ALA A 141 -2.74 -18.25 8.51
N GLY A 142 -1.64 -17.58 8.86
CA GLY A 142 -1.62 -16.47 9.81
C GLY A 142 -2.07 -15.13 9.22
N CYS A 143 -2.27 -15.06 7.90
CA CYS A 143 -2.76 -13.86 7.23
C CYS A 143 -4.29 -13.85 7.12
N LEU A 144 -4.87 -12.66 7.21
CA LEU A 144 -6.31 -12.39 7.04
C LEU A 144 -6.60 -11.58 5.78
N PHE A 145 -5.61 -10.85 5.26
CA PHE A 145 -5.79 -9.93 4.14
C PHE A 145 -4.75 -10.15 3.05
N CYS A 146 -5.16 -10.02 1.79
CA CYS A 146 -4.23 -10.18 0.65
C CYS A 146 -3.48 -8.89 0.26
N SER A 147 -3.94 -7.73 0.73
CA SER A 147 -3.39 -6.40 0.46
C SER A 147 -3.75 -5.41 1.57
N LEU A 148 -3.11 -4.25 1.59
CA LEU A 148 -3.42 -3.15 2.52
C LEU A 148 -4.82 -2.59 2.30
N GLY A 149 -5.24 -2.45 1.04
CA GLY A 149 -6.59 -2.02 0.67
C GLY A 149 -7.64 -2.97 1.22
N CYS A 150 -7.43 -4.28 1.09
CA CYS A 150 -8.36 -5.25 1.70
C CYS A 150 -8.46 -5.12 3.22
N LYS A 151 -7.33 -4.90 3.91
CA LYS A 151 -7.33 -4.66 5.36
C LYS A 151 -8.07 -3.36 5.71
N SER A 152 -7.81 -2.28 4.96
CA SER A 152 -8.43 -0.96 5.19
C SER A 152 -9.95 -0.99 4.99
N GLU A 153 -10.42 -1.56 3.89
CA GLU A 153 -11.85 -1.67 3.57
C GLU A 153 -12.60 -2.50 4.62
N TRP A 154 -12.02 -3.65 5.00
CA TRP A 154 -12.61 -4.50 6.04
C TRP A 154 -12.74 -3.76 7.37
N TRP A 155 -11.71 -2.99 7.76
CA TRP A 155 -11.75 -2.17 8.97
C TRP A 155 -12.83 -1.09 8.93
N CYS A 156 -12.97 -0.36 7.81
CA CYS A 156 -14.04 0.64 7.67
C CYS A 156 -15.42 0.01 7.90
N LYS A 157 -15.69 -1.13 7.25
CA LYS A 157 -16.97 -1.86 7.42
C LYS A 157 -17.17 -2.38 8.84
N PHE A 158 -16.11 -2.82 9.51
CA PHE A 158 -16.18 -3.33 10.88
C PHE A 158 -16.45 -2.23 11.91
N LEU A 159 -16.02 -0.98 11.66
CA LEU A 159 -16.25 0.15 12.55
C LEU A 159 -17.61 0.82 12.34
N ASP A 160 -18.15 0.75 11.13
CA ASP A 160 -19.45 1.34 10.77
C ASP A 160 -20.66 0.46 11.18
N GLY A 161 -20.43 -0.77 11.67
CA GLY A 161 -21.45 -1.74 12.10
C GLY A 161 -21.40 -2.06 13.59
#